data_AF-D2YC56-F1
#
_entry.id   AF-D2YC56-F1
#
_cell.length_a   1.000
_cell.length_b   1.000
_cell.length_c   1.000
_cell.angle_alpha   90.00
_cell.angle_beta   90.00
_cell.angle_gamma   90.00
#
_symmetry.space_group_name_H-M   'P 1'
#
loop_
_entity.id
_entity.type
_entity.pdbx_description
1 polymer ?
#
loop_
_entity_poly.entity_id
_entity_poly.type
_entity_poly.pdbx_seq_one_letter_code
_entity_poly.pdbx_strand_id
1 'polypeptide(L)'
;MSGWDKAEKLRSSKLSEYKITYTNTKTKKNRTVPISRELYEEIYKPTSGRLFEECYTPFCYILKNKLGITLPSGQASHVLRHTFASHFMMNGGNILVLRDVLGHADISMTMRYSHFAPDHLSDAITRNPLANL
;
A
#
# COMPACT_ATOMS: atom_id res chain seq x y z
N MET A 1 -14.89 5.40 0.97
CA MET A 1 -13.90 4.40 1.41
C MET A 1 -12.53 4.73 0.87
N SER A 2 -11.73 5.36 1.73
CA SER A 2 -10.32 5.70 1.55
C SER A 2 -9.43 4.46 1.69
N GLY A 3 -8.10 4.62 1.57
CA GLY A 3 -7.14 3.55 1.90
C GLY A 3 -7.13 3.25 3.41
N TRP A 4 -7.20 4.31 4.22
CA TRP A 4 -7.29 4.25 5.68
C TRP A 4 -8.47 3.40 6.17
N ASP A 5 -9.68 3.67 5.68
CA ASP A 5 -10.90 2.99 6.15
C ASP A 5 -10.82 1.46 5.98
N LYS A 6 -10.07 0.99 4.97
CA LYS A 6 -9.90 -0.44 4.72
C LYS A 6 -8.95 -1.11 5.71
N ALA A 7 -7.94 -0.39 6.18
CA ALA A 7 -6.96 -0.88 7.14
C ALA A 7 -7.52 -0.81 8.56
N GLU A 8 -8.10 0.32 8.95
CA GLU A 8 -8.69 0.52 10.29
C GLU A 8 -9.84 -0.47 10.57
N LYS A 9 -10.69 -0.74 9.56
CA LYS A 9 -11.82 -1.68 9.68
C LYS A 9 -11.44 -3.13 9.40
N LEU A 10 -10.14 -3.45 9.37
CA LEU A 10 -9.66 -4.81 9.13
C LEU A 10 -10.14 -5.74 10.25
N ARG A 11 -10.60 -6.93 9.86
CA ARG A 11 -11.08 -7.97 10.79
C ARG A 11 -10.14 -9.16 10.72
N SER A 12 -10.07 -9.95 11.79
CA SER A 12 -9.20 -11.14 11.83
C SER A 12 -9.48 -12.13 10.70
N SER A 13 -10.74 -12.24 10.24
CA SER A 13 -11.12 -13.08 9.10
C SER A 13 -10.51 -12.66 7.75
N LYS A 14 -9.92 -11.46 7.68
CA LYS A 14 -9.23 -10.93 6.50
C LYS A 14 -7.71 -11.03 6.62
N LEU A 15 -7.21 -11.47 7.77
CA LEU A 15 -5.81 -11.75 8.02
C LEU A 15 -5.60 -13.26 7.94
N SER A 16 -4.84 -13.71 6.94
CA SER A 16 -4.33 -15.07 6.87
C SER A 16 -2.82 -15.04 7.11
N GLU A 17 -2.22 -16.20 7.36
CA GLU A 17 -0.77 -16.28 7.57
C GLU A 17 -0.01 -15.52 6.45
N TYR A 18 0.73 -14.49 6.87
CA TYR A 18 1.55 -13.59 6.05
C TYR A 18 0.83 -12.88 4.89
N LYS A 19 -0.49 -12.70 4.98
CA LYS A 19 -1.24 -11.94 3.96
C LYS A 19 -2.52 -11.29 4.46
N ILE A 20 -2.83 -10.12 3.92
CA ILE A 20 -4.07 -9.38 4.19
C ILE A 20 -4.95 -9.38 2.95
N THR A 21 -6.22 -9.76 3.11
CA THR A 21 -7.22 -9.75 2.02
C THR A 21 -8.18 -8.59 2.18
N TYR A 22 -8.17 -7.66 1.23
CA TYR A 22 -9.11 -6.55 1.17
C TYR A 22 -10.28 -6.88 0.25
N THR A 23 -11.50 -6.93 0.78
CA THR A 23 -12.74 -7.22 0.04
C THR A 23 -13.62 -5.97 -0.13
N ASN A 24 -14.62 -6.03 -1.01
CA ASN A 24 -15.61 -4.96 -1.25
C ASN A 24 -14.98 -3.58 -1.50
N THR A 25 -14.02 -3.54 -2.41
CA THR A 25 -13.49 -2.28 -2.91
C THR A 25 -14.53 -1.59 -3.82
N LYS A 26 -14.40 -0.27 -4.05
CA LYS A 26 -15.29 0.48 -4.97
C LYS A 26 -15.44 -0.18 -6.35
N THR A 27 -14.50 -1.05 -6.74
CA THR A 27 -14.44 -1.77 -8.01
C THR A 27 -14.86 -3.24 -7.90
N LYS A 28 -15.40 -3.70 -6.75
CA LYS A 28 -15.79 -5.10 -6.44
C LYS A 28 -14.67 -6.15 -6.56
N LYS A 29 -13.43 -5.75 -6.84
CA LYS A 29 -12.28 -6.67 -6.90
C LYS A 29 -11.70 -6.88 -5.50
N ASN A 30 -11.57 -8.14 -5.12
CA ASN A 30 -10.78 -8.54 -3.95
C ASN A 30 -9.30 -8.47 -4.31
N ARG A 31 -8.46 -8.10 -3.36
CA ARG A 31 -7.01 -8.20 -3.51
C ARG A 31 -6.37 -8.70 -2.23
N THR A 32 -5.32 -9.47 -2.38
CA THR A 32 -4.55 -10.02 -1.27
C THR A 32 -3.13 -9.49 -1.37
N VAL A 33 -2.64 -8.90 -0.29
CA VAL A 33 -1.31 -8.30 -0.22
C VAL A 33 -0.48 -9.12 0.78
N PRO A 34 0.67 -9.68 0.37
CA PRO A 34 1.56 -10.36 1.29
C PRO A 34 2.13 -9.35 2.29
N ILE A 35 2.32 -9.81 3.52
CA ILE A 35 2.96 -9.05 4.61
C ILE A 35 4.07 -9.91 5.20
N SER A 36 5.00 -9.26 5.91
CA SER A 36 6.07 -10.00 6.58
C SER A 36 5.54 -10.78 7.78
N ARG A 37 6.35 -11.71 8.26
CA ARG A 37 6.04 -12.48 9.47
C ARG A 37 5.93 -11.59 10.69
N GLU A 38 6.85 -10.64 10.83
CA GLU A 38 6.91 -9.71 11.94
C GLU A 38 5.63 -8.87 12.02
N LEU A 39 5.19 -8.33 10.88
CA LEU A 39 3.95 -7.57 10.82
C LEU A 39 2.72 -8.44 11.12
N TYR A 40 2.70 -9.69 10.65
CA TYR A 40 1.62 -10.63 10.97
C TYR A 40 1.54 -10.89 12.47
N GLU A 41 2.67 -11.19 13.12
CA GLU A 41 2.74 -11.46 14.56
C GLU A 41 2.38 -10.23 15.39
N GLU A 42 2.73 -9.02 14.94
CA GLU A 42 2.38 -7.76 15.60
C GLU A 42 0.88 -7.47 15.60
N ILE A 43 0.19 -7.69 14.47
CA ILE A 43 -1.23 -7.32 14.31
C ILE A 43 -2.20 -8.46 14.57
N TYR A 44 -1.71 -9.71 14.61
CA TYR A 44 -2.54 -10.88 14.87
C TYR A 44 -3.14 -10.81 16.27
N LYS A 45 -4.46 -11.04 16.35
CA LYS A 45 -5.18 -11.17 17.61
C LYS A 45 -5.98 -12.47 17.57
N PRO A 46 -5.94 -13.31 18.62
CA PRO A 46 -6.73 -14.54 18.70
C PRO A 46 -8.22 -14.22 18.98
N THR A 47 -8.83 -13.40 18.14
CA THR A 47 -10.22 -12.95 18.23
C THR A 47 -10.87 -12.99 16.84
N SER A 48 -12.19 -13.00 16.77
CA SER A 48 -12.96 -12.89 15.51
C SER A 48 -13.36 -11.45 15.15
N GLY A 49 -12.87 -10.46 15.92
CA GLY A 49 -13.31 -9.07 15.88
C GLY A 49 -12.59 -8.17 14.86
N ARG A 50 -12.66 -6.86 15.10
CA ARG A 50 -11.80 -5.87 14.45
C ARG A 50 -10.38 -6.00 14.99
N LEU A 51 -9.38 -5.82 14.14
CA LEU A 51 -7.97 -5.80 14.57
C LEU A 51 -7.60 -4.49 15.23
N PHE A 52 -8.22 -3.38 14.82
CA PHE A 52 -7.92 -2.04 15.30
C PHE A 52 -9.17 -1.32 15.81
N GLU A 53 -8.96 -0.40 16.74
CA GLU A 53 -9.94 0.60 17.14
C GLU A 53 -9.93 1.77 16.15
N GLU A 54 -10.95 2.63 16.20
CA GLU A 54 -11.01 3.82 15.35
C GLU A 54 -9.93 4.81 15.78
N CYS A 55 -8.97 5.05 14.89
CA CYS A 55 -7.75 5.78 15.18
C CYS A 55 -7.47 6.92 14.18
N TYR A 56 -8.39 7.19 13.24
CA TYR A 56 -8.23 8.29 12.27
C TYR A 56 -8.03 9.67 12.91
N THR A 57 -8.86 10.03 13.90
CA THR A 57 -8.78 11.33 14.58
C THR A 57 -7.49 11.46 15.40
N PRO A 58 -7.11 10.48 16.25
CA PRO A 58 -5.79 10.47 16.89
C PRO A 58 -4.62 10.56 15.89
N PHE A 59 -4.70 9.84 14.77
CA PHE A 59 -3.68 9.88 13.73
C PHE A 59 -3.53 11.29 13.14
N CYS A 60 -4.63 11.96 12.78
CA CYS A 60 -4.60 13.33 12.28
C CYS A 60 -4.03 14.31 13.32
N TYR A 61 -4.37 14.11 14.60
CA TYR A 61 -3.82 14.90 15.69
C TYR A 61 -2.31 14.73 15.83
N ILE A 62 -1.79 13.50 15.76
CA ILE A 62 -0.35 13.20 15.86
C ILE A 62 0.41 13.83 14.69
N LEU A 63 -0.07 13.65 13.45
CA LEU A 63 0.54 14.25 12.27
C LEU A 63 0.73 15.75 12.44
N LYS A 64 -0.33 16.47 12.82
CA LYS A 64 -0.31 17.93 12.92
C LYS A 64 0.45 18.44 14.14
N ASN A 65 0.17 17.90 15.32
CA ASN A 65 0.56 18.51 16.59
C ASN A 65 1.82 17.88 17.21
N LYS A 66 2.20 16.66 16.80
CA LYS A 66 3.39 15.98 17.32
C LYS A 66 4.51 15.92 16.29
N LEU A 67 4.17 15.75 15.02
CA LEU A 67 5.16 15.63 13.94
C LEU A 67 5.31 16.92 13.12
N GLY A 68 4.43 17.91 13.30
CA GLY A 68 4.45 19.16 12.52
C GLY A 68 4.14 18.97 11.03
N ILE A 69 3.58 17.81 10.64
CA ILE A 69 3.24 17.48 9.25
C ILE A 69 1.89 18.10 8.93
N THR A 70 1.88 19.09 8.05
CA THR A 70 0.66 19.71 7.53
C THR A 70 0.32 19.12 6.17
N LEU A 71 -0.88 18.54 6.06
CA LEU A 71 -1.39 17.95 4.82
C LEU A 71 -2.59 18.75 4.30
N PRO A 72 -2.81 18.79 2.99
CA PRO A 72 -4.06 19.31 2.43
C PRO A 72 -5.27 18.56 3.00
N SER A 73 -6.41 19.25 3.07
CA SER A 73 -7.65 18.67 3.60
C SER A 73 -7.98 17.34 2.91
N GLY A 74 -8.27 16.31 3.71
CA GLY A 74 -8.61 14.96 3.23
C GLY A 74 -7.43 14.06 2.85
N GLN A 75 -6.19 14.56 2.78
CA GLN A 75 -5.02 13.77 2.36
C GLN A 75 -4.47 12.83 3.44
N ALA A 76 -4.75 13.09 4.72
CA ALA A 76 -4.31 12.22 5.82
C ALA A 76 -4.74 10.75 5.60
N SER A 77 -5.94 10.52 5.07
CA SER A 77 -6.45 9.17 4.78
C SER A 77 -5.70 8.41 3.66
N HIS A 78 -4.82 9.11 2.94
CA HIS A 78 -4.06 8.61 1.80
C HIS A 78 -2.54 8.74 1.95
N VAL A 79 -2.05 9.55 2.89
CA VAL A 79 -0.62 9.87 3.01
C VAL A 79 0.24 8.61 3.14
N LEU A 80 -0.11 7.67 4.03
CA LEU A 80 0.66 6.43 4.21
C LEU A 80 0.65 5.53 2.97
N ARG A 81 -0.46 5.54 2.20
CA ARG A 81 -0.54 4.81 0.93
C ARG A 81 0.37 5.45 -0.12
N HIS A 82 0.41 6.77 -0.19
CA HIS A 82 1.32 7.49 -1.07
C HIS A 82 2.78 7.22 -0.67
N THR A 83 3.10 7.26 0.62
CA THR A 83 4.43 6.89 1.14
C THR A 83 4.83 5.49 0.70
N PHE A 84 3.97 4.48 0.92
CA PHE A 84 4.25 3.12 0.46
C PHE A 84 4.51 3.07 -1.06
N ALA A 85 3.65 3.70 -1.87
CA ALA A 85 3.75 3.65 -3.32
C ALA A 85 5.02 4.35 -3.85
N SER A 86 5.36 5.51 -3.29
CA SER A 86 6.59 6.24 -3.63
C SER A 86 7.83 5.40 -3.29
N HIS A 87 7.94 4.92 -2.06
CA HIS A 87 9.09 4.11 -1.64
C HIS A 87 9.19 2.78 -2.40
N PHE A 88 8.05 2.14 -2.71
CA PHE A 88 8.04 0.93 -3.53
C PHE A 88 8.66 1.18 -4.91
N MET A 89 8.32 2.30 -5.56
CA MET A 89 8.90 2.66 -6.85
C MET A 89 10.36 3.10 -6.74
N MET A 90 10.72 3.90 -5.71
CA MET A 90 12.11 4.30 -5.43
C MET A 90 13.04 3.09 -5.25
N ASN A 91 12.52 1.99 -4.70
CA ASN A 91 13.26 0.75 -4.51
C ASN A 91 13.27 -0.17 -5.75
N GLY A 92 12.94 0.35 -6.95
CA GLY A 92 12.95 -0.41 -8.20
C GLY A 92 11.76 -1.38 -8.35
N GLY A 93 10.68 -1.15 -7.60
CA GLY A 93 9.49 -1.98 -7.68
C GLY A 93 8.81 -1.95 -9.05
N ASN A 94 8.22 -3.08 -9.44
CA ASN A 94 7.48 -3.18 -10.71
C ASN A 94 6.13 -2.44 -10.63
N ILE A 95 5.91 -1.47 -11.53
CA ILE A 95 4.70 -0.63 -11.56
C ILE A 95 3.39 -1.43 -11.71
N LEU A 96 3.43 -2.58 -12.39
CA LEU A 96 2.27 -3.46 -12.54
C LEU A 96 1.93 -4.17 -11.23
N VAL A 97 2.96 -4.59 -10.49
CA VAL A 97 2.80 -5.14 -9.13
C VAL A 97 2.21 -4.08 -8.21
N LEU A 98 2.71 -2.84 -8.28
CA LEU A 98 2.17 -1.74 -7.49
C LEU A 98 0.69 -1.47 -7.81
N ARG A 99 0.29 -1.50 -9.09
CA ARG A 99 -1.12 -1.36 -9.51
C ARG A 99 -2.00 -2.38 -8.80
N ASP A 100 -1.58 -3.63 -8.77
CA ASP A 100 -2.34 -4.73 -8.19
C ASP A 100 -2.40 -4.64 -6.66
N VAL A 101 -1.28 -4.32 -6.00
CA VAL A 101 -1.21 -4.08 -4.55
C VAL A 101 -2.12 -2.92 -4.12
N LEU A 102 -2.11 -1.82 -4.88
CA LEU A 102 -2.97 -0.66 -4.62
C LEU A 102 -4.44 -0.89 -5.03
N GLY A 103 -4.71 -1.93 -5.81
CA GLY A 103 -6.03 -2.23 -6.36
C GLY A 103 -6.54 -1.14 -7.31
N HIS A 104 -5.66 -0.56 -8.12
CA HIS A 104 -6.05 0.40 -9.15
C HIS A 104 -6.68 -0.33 -10.34
N ALA A 105 -7.84 0.14 -10.81
CA ALA A 105 -8.52 -0.43 -11.96
C ALA A 105 -7.84 -0.06 -13.29
N ASP A 106 -7.22 1.12 -13.32
CA ASP A 106 -6.51 1.65 -14.46
C ASP A 106 -5.06 1.94 -14.06
N ILE A 107 -4.12 1.53 -14.93
CA ILE A 107 -2.70 1.78 -14.74
C ILE A 107 -2.39 3.28 -14.66
N SER A 108 -3.16 4.13 -15.34
CA SER A 108 -3.03 5.60 -15.29
C SER A 108 -3.02 6.14 -13.85
N MET A 109 -3.79 5.50 -12.94
CA MET A 109 -3.82 5.87 -11.52
C MET A 109 -2.49 5.62 -10.81
N THR A 110 -1.78 4.55 -11.21
CA THR A 110 -0.48 4.15 -10.66
C THR A 110 0.67 4.90 -11.33
N MET A 111 0.53 5.29 -12.60
CA MET A 111 1.55 6.05 -13.34
C MET A 111 1.94 7.36 -12.65
N ARG A 112 1.11 7.91 -11.76
CA ARG A 112 1.49 9.03 -10.89
C ARG A 112 2.76 8.77 -10.06
N TYR A 113 3.14 7.51 -9.82
CA TYR A 113 4.37 7.16 -9.09
C TYR A 113 5.53 6.77 -10.00
N SER A 114 5.38 6.74 -11.32
CA SER A 114 6.42 6.23 -12.23
C SER A 114 7.70 7.06 -12.19
N HIS A 115 7.59 8.36 -11.91
CA HIS A 115 8.73 9.27 -11.79
C HIS A 115 9.63 8.99 -10.58
N PHE A 116 9.19 8.15 -9.64
CA PHE A 116 10.03 7.66 -8.55
C PHE A 116 10.88 6.46 -8.92
N ALA A 117 10.61 5.80 -10.05
CA ALA A 117 11.41 4.66 -10.49
C ALA A 117 12.85 5.09 -10.79
N PRO A 118 13.86 4.27 -10.47
CA PRO A 118 15.23 4.52 -10.91
C PRO A 118 15.29 4.57 -12.45
N ASP A 119 16.24 5.31 -12.99
CA ASP A 119 16.52 5.24 -14.42
C ASP A 119 17.15 3.88 -14.75
N HIS A 120 16.61 3.23 -15.77
CA HIS A 120 16.97 1.88 -16.21
C HIS A 120 17.24 1.83 -17.71
N LEU A 121 17.51 2.96 -18.38
CA LEU A 121 17.73 2.95 -19.83
C LEU A 121 18.87 1.98 -20.25
N SER A 122 19.91 1.85 -19.41
CA SER A 122 21.01 0.92 -19.61
C SER A 122 20.62 -0.56 -19.49
N ASP A 123 19.48 -0.89 -18.85
CA ASP A 123 18.96 -2.26 -18.78
C ASP A 123 18.64 -2.81 -20.18
N ALA A 124 18.41 -1.95 -21.19
CA ALA A 124 18.19 -2.40 -22.56
C ALA A 124 19.39 -3.18 -23.11
N ILE A 125 20.61 -2.86 -22.67
CA ILE A 125 21.83 -3.57 -23.07
C ILE A 125 21.94 -4.92 -22.37
N THR A 126 21.53 -5.01 -21.10
CA THR A 126 21.70 -6.22 -20.28
C THR A 126 20.50 -7.17 -20.34
N ARG A 127 19.31 -6.70 -20.75
CA ARG A 127 18.07 -7.48 -20.79
C ARG A 127 17.52 -7.74 -22.19
N ASN A 128 18.26 -7.43 -23.25
CA ASN A 128 17.85 -7.82 -24.60
C ASN A 128 18.09 -9.33 -24.83
N PRO A 129 17.42 -9.96 -25.82
CA PRO A 129 17.53 -11.39 -26.08
C PRO A 129 18.93 -11.89 -26.45
N LEU A 130 19.86 -11.01 -26.84
CA LEU A 130 21.22 -11.37 -27.23
C LEU A 130 22.22 -11.33 -26.07
N ALA A 131 21.84 -10.77 -24.92
CA ALA A 131 22.78 -10.51 -23.81
C ALA A 131 23.32 -11.78 -23.12
N ASN A 132 22.65 -12.94 -23.29
CA ASN A 132 23.02 -14.22 -22.67
C ASN A 132 23.28 -15.33 -23.72
N LEU A 133 23.61 -14.97 -24.96
CA LEU A 133 24.01 -15.93 -26.00
C LEU A 133 25.50 -16.30 -25.87
#